data_AF-A0A7V6PCR2-F1
#
_entry.id   AF-A0A7V6PCR2-F1
#
_cell.length_a   1.000
_cell.length_b   1.000
_cell.length_c   1.000
_cell.angle_alpha   90.00
_cell.angle_beta   90.00
_cell.angle_gamma   90.00
#
_symmetry.space_group_name_H-M   'P 1'
#
loop_
_entity.id
_entity.type
_entity.pdbx_description
1 polymer ?
#
loop_
_entity_poly.entity_id
_entity_poly.type
_entity_poly.pdbx_seq_one_letter_code
_entity_poly.pdbx_strand_id
1 'polypeptide(L)'
;MGSDVAEISVYKPRAAWFDGLATCGPATIKLNIIEADPANPVAEAAVGLARRQIETAAEKLAALPHLGVGFAILHQGEEGLWLLLHWWLEGGIATEILWQSELGDEVEFMPAQPLLMACVWELGIIDFERRAWMETAMAGKPVADYLARTLPRGTV
;
A
#
# COMPACT_ATOMS: atom_id res chain seq x y z
N MET A 1 -32.66 -5.94 -21.17
CA MET A 1 -31.96 -5.15 -20.15
C MET A 1 -30.51 -5.14 -20.58
N GLY A 2 -30.06 -4.04 -21.18
CA GLY A 2 -28.68 -3.92 -21.66
C GLY A 2 -27.74 -3.99 -20.47
N SER A 3 -26.71 -4.82 -20.57
CA SER A 3 -25.58 -4.75 -19.65
C SER A 3 -24.87 -3.44 -19.94
N ASP A 4 -25.07 -2.42 -19.11
CA ASP A 4 -24.24 -1.22 -19.16
C ASP A 4 -22.86 -1.59 -18.62
N VAL A 5 -22.00 -2.06 -19.52
CA VAL A 5 -20.58 -2.23 -19.27
C VAL A 5 -19.97 -0.83 -19.31
N ALA A 6 -19.33 -0.42 -18.22
CA ALA A 6 -18.65 0.86 -18.14
C ALA A 6 -17.56 0.99 -19.23
N GLU A 7 -17.33 2.22 -19.69
CA GLU A 7 -16.24 2.51 -20.62
C GLU A 7 -14.87 2.29 -19.95
N ILE A 8 -13.90 1.82 -20.75
CA ILE A 8 -12.55 1.58 -20.26
C ILE A 8 -11.79 2.91 -20.19
N SER A 9 -11.38 3.30 -18.99
CA SER A 9 -10.50 4.45 -18.78
C SER A 9 -9.12 4.21 -19.42
N VAL A 10 -8.58 5.26 -20.07
CA VAL A 10 -7.22 5.22 -20.61
C VAL A 10 -6.21 5.31 -19.47
N TYR A 11 -5.24 4.40 -19.46
CA TYR A 11 -4.17 4.40 -18.48
C TYR A 11 -3.30 5.66 -18.60
N LYS A 12 -3.02 6.27 -17.43
CA LYS A 12 -2.07 7.37 -17.27
C LYS A 12 -1.08 6.98 -16.18
N PRO A 13 0.24 7.09 -16.41
CA PRO A 13 1.23 6.81 -15.38
C PRO A 13 1.04 7.72 -14.16
N ARG A 14 1.22 7.18 -12.95
CA ARG A 14 1.13 7.93 -11.69
C ARG A 14 2.48 7.94 -11.00
N ALA A 15 2.84 9.05 -10.36
CA ALA A 15 4.10 9.12 -9.64
C ALA A 15 4.06 8.15 -8.45
N ALA A 16 5.14 7.42 -8.20
CA ALA A 16 5.22 6.50 -7.08
C ALA A 16 6.64 6.45 -6.50
N TRP A 17 6.72 6.28 -5.18
CA TRP A 17 7.99 6.20 -4.46
C TRP A 17 7.83 5.56 -3.07
N PHE A 18 8.94 5.12 -2.50
CA PHE A 18 9.03 4.79 -1.08
C PHE A 18 9.09 6.07 -0.22
N ASP A 19 8.19 6.20 0.75
CA ASP A 19 8.13 7.34 1.68
C ASP A 19 8.96 7.10 2.94
N GLY A 20 8.81 5.94 3.57
CA GLY A 20 9.53 5.61 4.79
C GLY A 20 9.03 4.35 5.47
N LEU A 21 9.59 4.05 6.64
CA LEU A 21 9.16 2.93 7.48
C LEU A 21 8.07 3.38 8.45
N ALA A 22 7.06 2.54 8.64
CA ALA A 22 6.02 2.65 9.67
C ALA A 22 6.04 1.40 10.56
N THR A 23 5.45 1.50 11.75
CA THR A 23 5.33 0.38 12.68
C THR A 23 3.87 -0.09 12.73
N CYS A 24 3.66 -1.40 12.75
CA CYS A 24 2.35 -2.01 12.99
C CYS A 24 2.52 -3.14 14.01
N GLY A 25 2.41 -2.79 15.30
CA GLY A 25 2.70 -3.71 16.39
C GLY A 25 4.14 -4.26 16.28
N PRO A 26 4.34 -5.59 16.20
CA PRO A 26 5.67 -6.18 16.06
C PRO A 26 6.26 -6.04 14.64
N ALA A 27 5.49 -5.55 13.66
CA ALA A 27 5.93 -5.52 12.26
C ALA A 27 6.51 -4.17 11.83
N THR A 28 7.53 -4.24 10.98
CA THR A 28 8.07 -3.08 10.23
C THR A 28 7.45 -3.03 8.83
N ILE A 29 6.81 -1.91 8.49
CA ILE A 29 6.05 -1.73 7.25
C ILE A 29 6.73 -0.67 6.37
N LYS A 30 7.04 -1.01 5.11
CA LYS A 30 7.44 -0.01 4.12
C LYS A 30 6.22 0.76 3.62
N LEU A 31 6.14 2.06 3.86
CA LEU A 31 5.09 2.91 3.29
C LEU A 31 5.55 3.41 1.93
N ASN A 32 4.80 3.07 0.89
CA ASN A 32 4.95 3.58 -0.46
C ASN A 32 3.80 4.54 -0.79
N ILE A 33 4.03 5.51 -1.66
CA ILE A 33 3.05 6.50 -2.08
C ILE A 33 2.78 6.35 -3.58
N ILE A 34 1.52 6.55 -3.98
CA ILE A 34 1.09 6.82 -5.35
C ILE A 34 0.38 8.17 -5.38
N GLU A 35 0.76 9.01 -6.34
CA GLU A 35 0.18 10.33 -6.56
C GLU A 35 -0.33 10.44 -7.99
N ALA A 36 -1.64 10.63 -8.14
CA ALA A 36 -2.29 10.73 -9.45
C ALA A 36 -1.99 12.05 -10.19
N ASP A 37 -1.89 13.16 -9.46
CA ASP A 37 -1.73 14.49 -10.03
C ASP A 37 -0.68 15.31 -9.26
N PRO A 38 0.46 15.68 -9.87
CA PRO A 38 1.47 16.50 -9.21
C PRO A 38 1.01 17.93 -8.92
N ALA A 39 -0.06 18.41 -9.56
CA ALA A 39 -0.66 19.71 -9.24
C ALA A 39 -1.48 19.67 -7.93
N ASN A 40 -1.88 18.48 -7.50
CA ASN A 40 -2.52 18.23 -6.21
C ASN A 40 -1.73 17.14 -5.48
N PRO A 41 -0.59 17.49 -4.86
CA PRO A 41 0.30 16.49 -4.27
C PRO A 41 -0.31 15.84 -3.03
N VAL A 42 0.20 14.67 -2.65
CA VAL A 42 -0.21 14.02 -1.41
C VAL A 42 0.19 14.89 -0.22
N ALA A 43 -0.78 15.31 0.58
CA ALA A 43 -0.53 16.15 1.74
C ALA A 43 0.25 15.40 2.83
N GLU A 44 1.26 16.05 3.44
CA GLU A 44 2.03 15.46 4.55
C GLU A 44 1.13 15.00 5.72
N ALA A 45 0.04 15.74 5.98
CA ALA A 45 -0.94 15.36 6.98
C ALA A 45 -1.63 14.02 6.66
N ALA A 46 -1.92 13.75 5.38
CA ALA A 46 -2.50 12.48 4.92
C ALA A 46 -1.50 11.32 5.11
N VAL A 47 -0.21 11.55 4.85
CA VAL A 47 0.86 10.57 5.14
C VAL A 47 0.92 10.27 6.64
N GLY A 48 0.85 11.29 7.49
CA GLY A 48 0.80 11.13 8.95
C GLY A 48 -0.43 10.37 9.43
N LEU A 49 -1.60 10.63 8.84
CA LEU A 49 -2.84 9.90 9.13
C LEU A 49 -2.77 8.45 8.68
N ALA A 50 -2.19 8.17 7.50
CA ALA A 50 -2.00 6.81 7.02
C ALA A 50 -1.11 5.99 7.97
N ARG A 51 -0.03 6.59 8.50
CA ARG A 51 0.83 5.95 9.51
C ARG A 51 0.06 5.59 10.77
N ARG A 52 -0.77 6.51 11.29
CA ARG A 52 -1.65 6.24 12.44
C ARG A 52 -2.67 5.15 12.13
N GLN A 53 -3.25 5.15 10.93
CA GLN A 53 -4.21 4.13 10.51
C GLN A 53 -3.58 2.73 10.39
N ILE A 54 -2.32 2.65 9.96
CA ILE A 54 -1.54 1.40 9.98
C ILE A 54 -1.37 0.91 11.42
N GLU A 55 -1.03 1.81 12.35
CA GLU A 55 -0.83 1.46 13.77
C GLU A 55 -2.11 0.89 14.42
N THR A 56 -3.30 1.31 14.00
CA THR A 56 -4.55 0.73 14.56
C THR A 56 -4.73 -0.75 14.22
N ALA A 57 -4.01 -1.28 13.23
CA ALA A 57 -4.02 -2.71 12.90
C ALA A 57 -3.04 -3.54 13.75
N ALA A 58 -2.29 -2.92 14.67
CA ALA A 58 -1.24 -3.57 15.47
C ALA A 58 -1.73 -4.81 16.23
N GLU A 59 -2.86 -4.70 16.94
CA GLU A 59 -3.42 -5.82 17.71
C GLU A 59 -3.85 -6.97 16.80
N LYS A 60 -4.49 -6.64 15.67
CA LYS A 60 -4.92 -7.63 14.67
C LYS A 60 -3.73 -8.34 14.05
N LEU A 61 -2.68 -7.60 13.68
CA LEU A 61 -1.46 -8.18 13.14
C LEU A 61 -0.82 -9.11 14.16
N ALA A 62 -0.62 -8.65 15.41
CA ALA A 62 0.02 -9.44 16.46
C ALA A 62 -0.74 -10.74 16.81
N ALA A 63 -2.06 -10.77 16.58
CA ALA A 63 -2.90 -11.94 16.81
C ALA A 63 -2.93 -12.94 15.63
N LEU A 64 -2.40 -12.57 14.46
CA LEU A 64 -2.41 -13.38 13.24
C LEU A 64 -1.00 -13.87 12.91
N PRO A 65 -0.85 -14.92 12.06
CA PRO A 65 0.45 -15.26 11.51
C PRO A 65 1.09 -14.05 10.81
N HIS A 66 2.39 -13.86 11.02
CA HIS A 66 3.18 -12.82 10.35
C HIS A 66 4.68 -13.13 10.42
N LEU A 67 5.45 -12.59 9.48
CA LEU A 67 6.92 -12.63 9.48
C LEU A 67 7.56 -11.33 10.01
N GLY A 68 6.75 -10.44 10.62
CA GLY A 68 7.24 -9.21 11.27
C GLY A 68 7.67 -8.12 10.29
N VAL A 69 7.39 -8.28 8.99
CA VAL A 69 7.60 -7.25 7.97
C VAL A 69 6.49 -7.24 6.94
N GLY A 70 6.33 -6.10 6.30
CA GLY A 70 5.32 -5.89 5.28
C GLY A 70 5.53 -4.61 4.49
N PHE A 71 4.48 -4.18 3.81
CA PHE A 71 4.45 -2.93 3.07
C PHE A 71 3.02 -2.36 3.08
N ALA A 72 2.92 -1.07 2.86
CA ALA A 72 1.67 -0.36 2.71
C ALA A 72 1.76 0.57 1.50
N ILE A 73 0.61 0.89 0.92
CA ILE A 73 0.48 1.80 -0.21
C ILE A 73 -0.55 2.86 0.17
N LEU A 74 -0.10 4.11 0.28
CA LEU A 74 -0.98 5.27 0.32
C LEU A 74 -1.15 5.78 -1.10
N HIS A 75 -2.35 5.66 -1.65
CA HIS A 75 -2.64 6.03 -3.01
C HIS A 75 -3.66 7.17 -3.06
N GLN A 76 -3.21 8.35 -3.45
CA GLN A 76 -4.09 9.45 -3.80
C GLN A 76 -4.49 9.31 -5.27
N GLY A 77 -5.72 8.82 -5.47
CA GLY A 77 -6.37 8.76 -6.78
C GLY A 77 -7.04 10.08 -7.16
N GLU A 78 -7.79 10.06 -8.27
CA GLU A 78 -8.58 11.21 -8.71
C GLU A 78 -9.85 11.41 -7.87
N GLU A 79 -10.38 10.32 -7.29
CA GLU A 79 -11.68 10.31 -6.59
C GLU A 79 -11.57 10.02 -5.09
N GLY A 80 -10.40 9.63 -4.59
CA GLY A 80 -10.25 9.17 -3.22
C GLY A 80 -8.81 8.90 -2.80
N LEU A 81 -8.62 8.74 -1.50
CA LEU A 81 -7.40 8.28 -0.89
C LEU A 81 -7.57 6.83 -0.45
N TRP A 82 -6.62 5.97 -0.81
CA TRP A 82 -6.66 4.54 -0.51
C TRP A 82 -5.44 4.17 0.31
N LEU A 83 -5.64 3.28 1.28
CA LEU A 83 -4.55 2.74 2.10
C LEU A 83 -4.63 1.22 2.11
N LEU A 84 -3.63 0.60 1.53
CA LEU A 84 -3.46 -0.85 1.51
C LEU A 84 -2.38 -1.22 2.51
N LEU A 85 -2.66 -2.16 3.41
CA LEU A 85 -1.67 -2.74 4.31
C LEU A 85 -1.53 -4.23 4.04
N HIS A 86 -0.30 -4.66 3.81
CA HIS A 86 0.08 -6.04 3.58
C HIS A 86 1.22 -6.43 4.54
N TRP A 87 1.18 -7.65 5.07
CA TRP A 87 2.34 -8.26 5.72
C TRP A 87 2.58 -9.66 5.19
N TRP A 88 3.85 -10.09 5.27
CA TRP A 88 4.26 -11.40 4.75
C TRP A 88 3.93 -12.52 5.74
N LEU A 89 3.43 -13.62 5.19
CA LEU A 89 3.27 -14.90 5.85
C LEU A 89 4.30 -15.90 5.32
N GLU A 90 4.51 -16.97 6.08
CA GLU A 90 5.25 -18.14 5.61
C GLU A 90 4.66 -18.68 4.29
N GLY A 91 5.52 -19.18 3.40
CA GLY A 91 5.10 -19.63 2.06
C GLY A 91 4.95 -18.52 1.01
N GLY A 92 5.33 -17.28 1.32
CA GLY A 92 5.37 -16.18 0.34
C GLY A 92 4.01 -15.56 0.04
N ILE A 93 3.13 -15.53 1.03
CA ILE A 93 1.77 -14.99 0.92
C ILE A 93 1.73 -13.58 1.52
N ALA A 94 1.16 -12.62 0.81
CA ALA A 94 0.85 -11.29 1.33
C ALA A 94 -0.59 -11.25 1.85
N THR A 95 -0.82 -10.73 3.05
CA THR A 95 -2.17 -10.44 3.57
C THR A 95 -2.72 -9.16 2.96
N GLU A 96 -3.96 -8.79 3.31
CA GLU A 96 -4.57 -7.53 2.88
C GLU A 96 -5.47 -6.95 3.97
N ILE A 97 -5.34 -5.64 4.19
CA ILE A 97 -6.37 -4.77 4.75
C ILE A 97 -6.44 -3.53 3.86
N LEU A 98 -7.64 -3.14 3.47
CA LEU A 98 -7.88 -2.00 2.60
C LEU A 98 -8.79 -0.98 3.29
N TRP A 99 -8.34 0.27 3.31
CA TRP A 99 -9.13 1.43 3.72
C TRP A 99 -9.24 2.43 2.57
N GLN A 100 -10.28 3.26 2.64
CA GLN A 100 -10.52 4.37 1.74
C GLN A 100 -10.95 5.61 2.52
N SER A 101 -10.72 6.78 1.94
CA SER A 101 -11.20 8.08 2.38
C SER A 101 -11.61 8.91 1.17
N GLU A 102 -12.61 9.76 1.32
CA GLU A 102 -12.94 10.75 0.30
C GLU A 102 -11.84 11.82 0.21
N LEU A 103 -11.71 12.47 -0.94
CA LEU A 103 -10.86 13.65 -1.06
C LEU A 103 -11.57 14.85 -0.44
N GLY A 104 -10.94 15.50 0.54
CA GLY A 104 -11.49 16.67 1.22
C GLY A 104 -10.54 17.21 2.28
N ASP A 105 -11.02 18.20 3.04
CA ASP A 105 -10.24 18.86 4.09
C ASP A 105 -9.93 17.94 5.29
N GLU A 106 -10.77 16.93 5.51
CA GLU A 106 -10.61 15.94 6.58
C GLU A 106 -10.42 14.54 5.99
N VAL A 107 -9.27 13.93 6.28
CA VAL A 107 -8.97 12.56 5.88
C VAL A 107 -9.40 11.61 7.01
N GLU A 108 -10.43 10.83 6.74
CA GLU A 108 -10.93 9.75 7.61
C GLU A 108 -10.91 8.41 6.86
N PHE A 109 -10.06 7.49 7.31
CA PHE A 109 -9.96 6.17 6.71
C PHE A 109 -11.05 5.23 7.25
N MET A 110 -11.88 4.73 6.34
CA MET A 110 -12.89 3.71 6.62
C MET A 110 -12.54 2.41 5.88
N PRO A 111 -12.97 1.23 6.35
CA PRO A 111 -12.81 -0.01 5.60
C PRO A 111 -13.38 0.14 4.18
N ALA A 112 -12.62 -0.27 3.18
CA ALA A 112 -13.08 -0.23 1.80
C ALA A 112 -14.14 -1.30 1.52
N GLN A 113 -14.80 -1.17 0.37
CA GLN A 113 -15.82 -2.12 -0.04
C GLN A 113 -15.23 -3.54 -0.17
N PRO A 114 -16.00 -4.58 0.22
CA PRO A 114 -15.56 -5.96 0.04
C PRO A 114 -15.22 -6.28 -1.42
N LEU A 115 -14.33 -7.27 -1.62
CA LEU A 115 -13.86 -7.77 -2.93
C LEU A 115 -12.85 -6.89 -3.66
N LEU A 116 -12.66 -5.64 -3.24
CA LEU A 116 -11.56 -4.82 -3.75
C LEU A 116 -10.22 -5.37 -3.24
N MET A 117 -9.27 -5.52 -4.16
CA MET A 117 -7.91 -5.94 -3.84
C MET A 117 -6.92 -4.80 -4.09
N ALA A 118 -6.68 -4.51 -5.37
CA ALA A 118 -5.80 -3.43 -5.81
C ALA A 118 -6.17 -2.96 -7.23
N CYS A 119 -5.91 -1.70 -7.53
CA CYS A 119 -5.97 -1.15 -8.88
C CYS A 119 -4.65 -1.38 -9.64
N VAL A 120 -4.64 -1.06 -10.95
CA VAL A 120 -3.48 -1.29 -11.83
C VAL A 120 -2.19 -0.61 -11.38
N TRP A 121 -2.29 0.55 -10.73
CA TRP A 121 -1.13 1.29 -10.21
C TRP A 121 -0.58 0.65 -8.92
N GLU A 122 -1.46 0.25 -8.00
CA GLU A 122 -1.08 -0.45 -6.76
C GLU A 122 -0.46 -1.82 -7.07
N LEU A 123 -0.97 -2.53 -8.09
CA LEU A 123 -0.38 -3.78 -8.58
C LEU A 123 1.08 -3.63 -9.00
N GLY A 124 1.48 -2.46 -9.51
CA GLY A 124 2.87 -2.16 -9.84
C GLY A 124 3.79 -2.16 -8.61
N ILE A 125 3.33 -1.59 -7.50
CA ILE A 125 4.07 -1.58 -6.23
C ILE A 125 4.03 -2.97 -5.58
N ILE A 126 2.88 -3.65 -5.59
CA ILE A 126 2.76 -5.02 -5.09
C ILE A 126 3.75 -5.95 -5.81
N ASP A 127 3.90 -5.80 -7.12
CA ASP A 127 4.87 -6.60 -7.88
C ASP A 127 6.32 -6.23 -7.56
N PHE A 128 6.63 -4.94 -7.34
CA PHE A 128 7.94 -4.53 -6.83
C PHE A 128 8.25 -5.20 -5.49
N GLU A 129 7.31 -5.13 -4.54
CA GLU A 129 7.48 -5.69 -3.20
C GLU A 129 7.59 -7.22 -3.22
N ARG A 130 6.81 -7.88 -4.07
CA ARG A 130 6.91 -9.33 -4.34
C ARG A 130 8.30 -9.70 -4.84
N ARG A 131 8.82 -8.99 -5.85
CA ARG A 131 10.17 -9.25 -6.38
C ARG A 131 11.26 -8.98 -5.33
N ALA A 132 11.13 -7.89 -4.58
CA ALA A 132 12.03 -7.57 -3.48
C ALA A 132 12.07 -8.68 -2.44
N TRP A 133 10.92 -9.18 -2.00
CA TRP A 133 10.80 -10.29 -1.04
C TRP A 133 11.42 -11.58 -1.57
N MET A 134 11.13 -11.94 -2.84
CA MET A 134 11.68 -13.12 -3.49
C MET A 134 13.20 -13.09 -3.62
N GLU A 135 13.77 -11.95 -4.05
CA GLU A 135 15.20 -11.79 -4.30
C GLU A 135 16.04 -11.60 -3.02
N THR A 136 15.38 -11.42 -1.87
CA THR A 136 16.02 -11.19 -0.57
C THR A 136 15.65 -12.28 0.45
N ALA A 137 14.59 -12.08 1.23
CA ALA A 137 14.23 -12.97 2.33
C ALA A 137 14.00 -14.41 1.87
N MET A 138 13.25 -14.64 0.78
CA MET A 138 13.05 -16.00 0.25
C MET A 138 14.28 -16.59 -0.43
N ALA A 139 15.27 -15.76 -0.77
CA ALA A 139 16.58 -16.19 -1.23
C ALA A 139 17.56 -16.48 -0.06
N GLY A 140 17.07 -16.50 1.18
CA GLY A 140 17.86 -16.77 2.38
C GLY A 140 18.69 -15.59 2.88
N LYS A 141 18.46 -14.38 2.37
CA LYS A 141 19.13 -13.16 2.85
C LYS A 141 18.45 -12.61 4.10
N PRO A 142 19.13 -11.77 4.90
CA PRO A 142 18.51 -11.11 6.05
C PRO A 142 17.28 -10.29 5.64
N VAL A 143 16.26 -10.26 6.50
CA VAL A 143 15.06 -9.42 6.31
C VAL A 143 15.40 -7.93 6.18
N ALA A 144 16.51 -7.49 6.77
CA ALA A 144 17.02 -6.14 6.59
C ALA A 144 17.29 -5.79 5.11
N ASP A 145 17.69 -6.76 4.28
CA ASP A 145 17.91 -6.55 2.85
C ASP A 145 16.59 -6.29 2.10
N TYR A 146 15.50 -6.94 2.50
CA TYR A 146 14.15 -6.64 2.00
C TYR A 146 13.72 -5.22 2.37
N LEU A 147 13.96 -4.81 3.61
CA LEU A 147 13.62 -3.47 4.10
C LEU A 147 14.46 -2.38 3.40
N ALA A 148 15.72 -2.68 3.08
CA ALA A 148 16.60 -1.78 2.34
C ALA A 148 16.27 -1.70 0.84
N ARG A 149 15.52 -2.67 0.30
CA ARG A 149 15.05 -2.65 -1.09
C ARG A 149 13.79 -1.78 -1.20
N THR A 150 14.00 -0.49 -1.46
CA THR A 150 12.94 0.54 -1.53
C THR A 150 12.57 0.89 -2.96
N LEU A 151 11.29 1.21 -3.19
CA LEU A 151 10.80 1.66 -4.50
C LEU A 151 11.46 3.00 -4.87
N PRO A 152 12.26 3.08 -5.96
CA PRO A 152 12.81 4.34 -6.40
C PRO A 152 11.69 5.26 -6.89
N ARG A 153 11.88 6.57 -6.75
CA ARG A 153 10.91 7.54 -7.30
C ARG A 153 10.83 7.39 -8.81
N GLY A 154 9.62 7.16 -9.31
CA GLY A 154 9.35 6.93 -10.72
C GLY A 154 7.85 6.96 -10.99
N THR A 155 7.39 6.17 -11.95
CA THR A 155 5.97 6.03 -12.25
C THR A 155 5.55 4.56 -12.23
N VAL A 156 4.33 4.32 -11.78
CA VAL A 156 3.58 3.06 -11.94
C VAL A 156 2.42 3.24 -12.89
#